data_AF-A0A410TKP4-F1
#
_entry.id   AF-A0A410TKP4-F1
#
_cell.length_a   1.000
_cell.length_b   1.000
_cell.length_c   1.000
_cell.angle_alpha   90.00
_cell.angle_beta   90.00
_cell.angle_gamma   90.00
#
_symmetry.space_group_name_H-M   'P 1'
#
loop_
_entity.id
_entity.type
_entity.pdbx_description
1 polymer ?
#
loop_
_entity_poly.entity_id
_entity_poly.type
_entity_poly.pdbx_seq_one_letter_code
_entity_poly.pdbx_strand_id
1 'polypeptide(L)'
;MSSLLSKIESGPITWNAQACWGGCEVDKRAMTSCIAATKTLSSLTEYEGEAAILHDGGGDEYGTGRIKLRRAAANQFEGFAERHTPVHAVCLDSGDHIYPEITAADYIAGYLRSEIIENGSIDLAEWDIGRIGDSWSTPSNQQPDPEYVIETRNRQRTPRREDRAASWIEGRRPPSDENWGSKPLESLVSRLQSDTVQKYLLEEL
;
A
#
# COMPACT_ATOMS: atom_id res chain seq x y z
N MET A 1 25.56 10.91 2.79
CA MET A 1 24.10 11.02 2.64
C MET A 1 23.51 9.75 3.21
N SER A 2 22.58 9.80 4.17
CA SER A 2 21.87 8.58 4.58
C SER A 2 20.94 8.16 3.44
N SER A 3 20.87 6.86 3.14
CA SER A 3 19.90 6.35 2.17
C SER A 3 18.48 6.63 2.67
N LEU A 4 17.50 6.64 1.75
CA LEU A 4 16.09 6.83 2.10
C LEU A 4 15.59 5.71 3.01
N LEU A 5 16.04 4.47 2.79
CA LEU A 5 15.70 3.34 3.67
C LEU A 5 16.22 3.57 5.10
N SER A 6 17.43 4.12 5.29
CA SER A 6 17.90 4.50 6.63
C SER A 6 17.03 5.57 7.29
N LYS A 7 16.39 6.45 6.51
CA LYS A 7 15.43 7.45 7.03
C LYS A 7 14.08 6.80 7.38
N ILE A 8 13.67 5.77 6.65
CA ILE A 8 12.46 5.00 6.93
C ILE A 8 12.66 4.13 8.18
N GLU A 9 13.80 3.45 8.32
CA GLU A 9 14.15 2.65 9.51
C GLU A 9 14.22 3.49 10.79
N SER A 10 14.71 4.73 10.69
CA SER A 10 14.72 5.67 11.82
C SER A 10 13.38 6.38 12.03
N GLY A 11 12.41 6.17 11.14
CA GLY A 11 11.06 6.72 11.22
C GLY A 11 10.11 5.82 12.02
N PRO A 12 8.86 6.27 12.23
CA PRO A 12 7.84 5.50 12.94
C PRO A 12 7.23 4.36 12.10
N ILE A 13 7.65 4.21 10.83
CA ILE A 13 7.07 3.24 9.90
C ILE A 13 7.86 1.94 9.99
N THR A 14 7.24 0.93 10.58
CA THR A 14 7.76 -0.44 10.55
C THR A 14 7.49 -1.06 9.18
N TRP A 15 8.50 -1.69 8.59
CA TRP A 15 8.37 -2.38 7.32
C TRP A 15 9.15 -3.70 7.34
N ASN A 16 8.75 -4.63 6.47
CA ASN A 16 9.46 -5.88 6.23
C ASN A 16 9.41 -6.18 4.73
N ALA A 17 10.48 -6.75 4.19
CA ALA A 17 10.56 -7.15 2.79
C ALA A 17 10.91 -8.63 2.65
N GLN A 18 10.35 -9.26 1.61
CA GLN A 18 10.65 -10.63 1.23
C GLN A 18 10.92 -10.68 -0.27
N ALA A 19 11.92 -11.44 -0.71
CA ALA A 19 12.31 -11.53 -2.11
C ALA A 19 12.46 -12.98 -2.59
N CYS A 20 12.14 -13.21 -3.88
CA CYS A 20 12.46 -14.42 -4.62
C CYS A 20 13.07 -14.05 -5.98
N TRP A 21 13.90 -14.94 -6.53
CA TRP A 21 14.28 -14.87 -7.93
C TRP A 21 13.24 -15.58 -8.80
N GLY A 22 12.92 -14.97 -9.94
CA GLY A 22 11.95 -15.52 -10.89
C GLY A 22 10.50 -15.22 -10.53
N GLY A 23 9.58 -15.84 -11.29
CA GLY A 23 8.15 -15.70 -11.05
C GLY A 23 7.70 -16.56 -9.86
N CYS A 24 7.20 -15.93 -8.81
CA CYS A 24 6.56 -16.63 -7.70
C CYS A 24 5.09 -16.94 -8.06
N GLU A 25 4.65 -18.20 -7.85
CA GLU A 25 3.27 -18.63 -8.09
C GLU A 25 2.27 -17.81 -7.24
N VAL A 26 1.03 -17.68 -7.73
CA VAL A 26 0.01 -16.80 -7.12
C VAL A 26 -0.20 -17.09 -5.63
N ASP A 27 -0.25 -18.36 -5.25
CA ASP A 27 -0.44 -18.86 -3.89
C ASP A 27 0.78 -18.63 -3.00
N LYS A 28 1.98 -18.65 -3.59
CA LYS A 28 3.23 -18.27 -2.93
C LYS A 28 3.27 -16.76 -2.68
N ARG A 29 2.82 -15.96 -3.67
CA ARG A 29 2.68 -14.49 -3.54
C ARG A 29 1.69 -14.14 -2.42
N ALA A 30 0.50 -14.76 -2.43
CA ALA A 30 -0.51 -14.58 -1.39
C ALA A 30 0.01 -14.86 0.02
N MET A 31 0.68 -16.01 0.20
CA MET A 31 1.26 -16.41 1.49
C MET A 31 2.38 -15.45 1.91
N THR A 32 3.23 -15.05 0.97
CA THR A 32 4.32 -14.09 1.24
C THR A 32 3.78 -12.77 1.76
N SER A 33 2.73 -12.21 1.16
CA SER A 33 2.11 -10.97 1.63
C SER A 33 1.62 -11.08 3.07
N CYS A 34 0.99 -12.20 3.43
CA CYS A 34 0.50 -12.43 4.79
C CYS A 34 1.63 -12.65 5.82
N ILE A 35 2.70 -13.34 5.42
CA ILE A 35 3.89 -13.53 6.27
C ILE A 35 4.62 -12.20 6.49
N ALA A 36 4.80 -11.38 5.45
CA ALA A 36 5.43 -10.06 5.58
C ALA A 36 4.61 -9.14 6.53
N ALA A 37 3.29 -9.16 6.41
CA ALA A 37 2.40 -8.45 7.33
C ALA A 37 2.50 -8.99 8.77
N THR A 38 2.53 -10.31 8.95
CA THR A 38 2.69 -10.94 10.28
C THR A 38 3.98 -10.49 10.96
N LYS A 39 5.10 -10.48 10.23
CA LYS A 39 6.40 -10.03 10.77
C LYS A 39 6.35 -8.57 11.21
N THR A 40 5.74 -7.72 10.38
CA THR A 40 5.57 -6.28 10.68
C THR A 40 4.69 -6.05 11.90
N LEU A 41 3.54 -6.75 12.00
CA LEU A 41 2.65 -6.65 13.16
C LEU A 41 3.30 -7.22 14.44
N SER A 42 4.03 -8.33 14.33
CA SER A 42 4.64 -8.99 15.50
C SER A 42 5.82 -8.22 16.07
N SER A 43 6.41 -7.28 15.31
CA SER A 43 7.42 -6.35 15.83
C SER A 43 6.83 -5.16 16.59
N LEU A 44 5.50 -4.96 16.54
CA LEU A 44 4.82 -3.96 17.36
C LEU A 44 4.61 -4.55 18.76
N THR A 45 5.12 -3.86 19.79
CA THR A 45 5.12 -4.37 21.17
C THR A 45 3.80 -4.16 21.91
N GLU A 46 2.91 -3.27 21.43
CA GLU A 46 1.74 -2.80 22.20
C GLU A 46 0.47 -2.58 21.35
N TYR A 47 0.41 -3.11 20.12
CA TYR A 47 -0.80 -2.92 19.29
C TYR A 47 -1.94 -3.85 19.74
N GLU A 48 -3.07 -3.25 20.11
CA GLU A 48 -4.35 -3.94 20.34
C GLU A 48 -5.44 -3.25 19.50
N GLY A 49 -6.20 -4.04 18.74
CA GLY A 49 -7.28 -3.54 17.90
C GLY A 49 -7.39 -4.23 16.56
N GLU A 50 -8.47 -3.97 15.82
CA GLU A 50 -8.61 -4.53 14.47
C GLU A 50 -7.53 -3.98 13.54
N ALA A 51 -6.96 -4.84 12.70
CA ALA A 51 -5.98 -4.48 11.71
C ALA A 51 -6.47 -4.89 10.31
N ALA A 52 -5.99 -4.19 9.30
CA ALA A 52 -6.23 -4.56 7.91
C ALA A 52 -4.90 -4.67 7.16
N ILE A 53 -4.71 -5.77 6.43
CA ILE A 53 -3.67 -5.85 5.41
C ILE A 53 -4.26 -5.30 4.11
N LEU A 54 -3.70 -4.20 3.63
CA LEU A 54 -4.08 -3.58 2.37
C LEU A 54 -3.14 -4.07 1.28
N HIS A 55 -3.69 -4.79 0.31
CA HIS A 55 -2.94 -5.30 -0.82
C HIS A 55 -3.30 -4.52 -2.08
N ASP A 56 -2.30 -4.01 -2.79
CA ASP A 56 -2.49 -3.52 -4.15
C ASP A 56 -2.61 -4.71 -5.09
N GLY A 57 -3.76 -4.88 -5.72
CA GLY A 57 -4.01 -6.08 -6.53
C GLY A 57 -5.35 -5.99 -7.24
N GLY A 58 -5.28 -5.63 -8.52
CA GLY A 58 -6.43 -5.51 -9.40
C GLY A 58 -6.90 -6.86 -9.96
N GLY A 59 -8.22 -7.02 -10.10
CA GLY A 59 -8.80 -8.15 -10.85
C GLY A 59 -8.60 -9.54 -10.20
N ASP A 60 -8.32 -10.55 -11.03
CA ASP A 60 -8.21 -11.98 -10.64
C ASP A 60 -6.80 -12.39 -10.16
N GLU A 61 -5.99 -11.42 -9.69
CA GLU A 61 -4.58 -11.63 -9.38
C GLU A 61 -4.32 -12.77 -8.37
N TYR A 62 -5.27 -13.00 -7.46
CA TYR A 62 -5.26 -14.08 -6.47
C TYR A 62 -6.29 -15.19 -6.76
N GLY A 63 -6.69 -15.33 -8.01
CA GLY A 63 -7.81 -16.18 -8.43
C GLY A 63 -9.17 -15.60 -8.03
N THR A 64 -10.24 -16.29 -8.43
CA THR A 64 -11.61 -15.75 -8.38
C THR A 64 -12.02 -15.36 -6.96
N GLY A 65 -12.45 -14.11 -6.80
CA GLY A 65 -12.79 -13.54 -5.50
C GLY A 65 -11.60 -13.45 -4.54
N ARG A 66 -10.37 -13.37 -5.09
CA ARG A 66 -9.09 -13.31 -4.37
C ARG A 66 -8.91 -14.48 -3.39
N ILE A 67 -9.43 -15.65 -3.76
CA ILE A 67 -9.54 -16.82 -2.87
C ILE A 67 -8.20 -17.28 -2.30
N LYS A 68 -7.10 -17.18 -3.06
CA LYS A 68 -5.77 -17.60 -2.57
C LYS A 68 -5.26 -16.68 -1.47
N LEU A 69 -5.45 -15.37 -1.60
CA LEU A 69 -5.09 -14.42 -0.54
C LEU A 69 -5.95 -14.62 0.72
N ARG A 70 -7.26 -14.81 0.55
CA ARG A 70 -8.18 -15.03 1.68
C ARG A 70 -7.89 -16.33 2.44
N ARG A 71 -7.44 -17.38 1.74
CA ARG A 71 -6.95 -18.61 2.39
C ARG A 71 -5.61 -18.39 3.11
N ALA A 72 -4.70 -17.64 2.49
CA ALA A 72 -3.42 -17.31 3.12
C ALA A 72 -3.63 -16.52 4.41
N ALA A 73 -4.52 -15.51 4.38
CA ALA A 73 -4.92 -14.72 5.53
C ALA A 73 -5.52 -15.60 6.64
N ALA A 74 -6.49 -16.44 6.30
CA ALA A 74 -7.12 -17.34 7.27
C ALA A 74 -6.11 -18.27 7.96
N ASN A 75 -5.17 -18.83 7.19
CA ASN A 75 -4.12 -19.70 7.74
C ASN A 75 -3.09 -18.92 8.58
N GLN A 76 -2.68 -17.74 8.13
CA GLN A 76 -1.57 -17.01 8.72
C GLN A 76 -2.00 -16.17 9.93
N PHE A 77 -3.24 -15.68 9.95
CA PHE A 77 -3.75 -14.78 10.99
C PHE A 77 -4.67 -15.47 12.02
N GLU A 78 -4.82 -16.79 11.97
CA GLU A 78 -5.67 -17.56 12.90
C GLU A 78 -5.38 -17.20 14.38
N GLY A 79 -4.10 -17.13 14.77
CA GLY A 79 -3.68 -16.81 16.14
C GLY A 79 -3.70 -15.32 16.51
N PHE A 80 -3.98 -14.42 15.57
CA PHE A 80 -4.02 -12.97 15.84
C PHE A 80 -5.33 -12.53 16.50
N ALA A 81 -6.44 -13.21 16.22
CA ALA A 81 -7.72 -12.96 16.88
C ALA A 81 -7.64 -13.21 18.40
N GLU A 82 -6.89 -14.24 18.82
CA GLU A 82 -6.66 -14.55 20.24
C GLU A 82 -5.84 -13.46 20.96
N ARG A 83 -5.07 -12.66 20.21
CA ARG A 83 -4.31 -11.51 20.70
C ARG A 83 -5.09 -10.20 20.63
N HIS A 84 -6.42 -10.28 20.55
CA HIS A 84 -7.31 -9.11 20.36
C HIS A 84 -6.97 -8.24 19.14
N THR A 85 -6.34 -8.84 18.12
CA THR A 85 -5.91 -8.14 16.91
C THR A 85 -6.40 -8.88 15.66
N PRO A 86 -7.70 -8.96 15.38
CA PRO A 86 -8.15 -9.60 14.15
C PRO A 86 -7.56 -8.86 12.94
N VAL A 87 -7.05 -9.61 11.95
CA VAL A 87 -6.42 -9.06 10.75
C VAL A 87 -7.30 -9.36 9.54
N HIS A 88 -7.75 -8.31 8.87
CA HIS A 88 -8.65 -8.40 7.72
C HIS A 88 -7.88 -8.22 6.40
N ALA A 89 -8.03 -9.16 5.47
CA ALA A 89 -7.42 -9.04 4.15
C ALA A 89 -8.29 -8.22 3.20
N VAL A 90 -7.75 -7.11 2.72
CA VAL A 90 -8.41 -6.22 1.76
C VAL A 90 -7.53 -6.08 0.52
N CYS A 91 -8.11 -6.32 -0.65
CA CYS A 91 -7.47 -6.00 -1.92
C CYS A 91 -8.10 -4.77 -2.55
N LEU A 92 -7.25 -3.89 -3.04
CA LEU A 92 -7.62 -2.62 -3.64
C LEU A 92 -7.11 -2.59 -5.08
N ASP A 93 -7.96 -2.15 -6.00
CA ASP A 93 -7.55 -1.86 -7.36
C ASP A 93 -6.84 -0.50 -7.34
N SER A 94 -5.55 -0.48 -7.73
CA SER A 94 -4.70 0.72 -7.68
C SER A 94 -4.65 1.33 -6.27
N GLY A 95 -4.37 0.48 -5.29
CA GLY A 95 -4.28 0.87 -3.87
C GLY A 95 -3.15 1.87 -3.64
N ASP A 96 -2.05 1.75 -4.37
CA ASP A 96 -0.87 2.63 -4.35
C ASP A 96 -1.21 4.09 -4.69
N HIS A 97 -2.23 4.33 -5.50
CA HIS A 97 -2.71 5.67 -5.84
C HIS A 97 -3.65 6.27 -4.78
N ILE A 98 -4.10 5.46 -3.81
CA ILE A 98 -5.15 5.84 -2.85
C ILE A 98 -4.61 5.91 -1.41
N TYR A 99 -3.72 4.98 -1.03
CA TYR A 99 -3.23 4.83 0.34
C TYR A 99 -1.72 5.04 0.40
N PRO A 100 -1.22 6.02 1.18
CA PRO A 100 0.20 6.35 1.26
C PRO A 100 1.05 5.19 1.78
N GLU A 101 0.48 4.29 2.59
CA GLU A 101 1.13 3.09 3.09
C GLU A 101 1.46 2.11 1.95
N ILE A 102 0.54 1.97 1.00
CA ILE A 102 0.72 1.13 -0.19
C ILE A 102 1.72 1.80 -1.14
N THR A 103 1.64 3.12 -1.31
CA THR A 103 2.66 3.87 -2.09
C THR A 103 4.07 3.67 -1.52
N ALA A 104 4.20 3.73 -0.19
CA ALA A 104 5.49 3.52 0.48
C ALA A 104 5.98 2.08 0.29
N ALA A 105 5.09 1.09 0.41
CA ALA A 105 5.43 -0.32 0.18
C ALA A 105 5.89 -0.58 -1.27
N ASP A 106 5.20 -0.03 -2.27
CA ASP A 106 5.58 -0.15 -3.69
C ASP A 106 6.95 0.49 -3.96
N TYR A 107 7.19 1.68 -3.40
CA TYR A 107 8.48 2.34 -3.53
C TYR A 107 9.63 1.53 -2.88
N ILE A 108 9.43 1.03 -1.65
CA ILE A 108 10.43 0.19 -0.96
C ILE A 108 10.71 -1.07 -1.79
N ALA A 109 9.67 -1.75 -2.27
CA ALA A 109 9.82 -2.94 -3.10
C ALA A 109 10.59 -2.64 -4.41
N GLY A 110 10.29 -1.53 -5.07
CA GLY A 110 10.99 -1.07 -6.27
C GLY A 110 12.47 -0.76 -6.02
N TYR A 111 12.78 -0.06 -4.92
CA TYR A 111 14.16 0.24 -4.54
C TYR A 111 14.95 -1.04 -4.26
N LEU A 112 14.43 -1.93 -3.41
CA LEU A 112 15.10 -3.19 -3.06
C LEU A 112 15.30 -4.08 -4.28
N ARG A 113 14.33 -4.12 -5.20
CA ARG A 113 14.46 -4.85 -6.45
C ARG A 113 15.63 -4.35 -7.28
N SER A 114 15.78 -3.04 -7.44
CA SER A 114 16.91 -2.45 -8.18
C SER A 114 18.25 -2.82 -7.55
N GLU A 115 18.38 -2.67 -6.22
CA GLU A 115 19.59 -3.02 -5.49
C GLU A 115 19.95 -4.51 -5.59
N ILE A 116 18.96 -5.40 -5.46
CA ILE A 116 19.18 -6.86 -5.58
C ILE A 116 19.63 -7.23 -6.99
N ILE A 117 19.08 -6.58 -8.02
CA ILE A 117 19.45 -6.80 -9.42
C ILE A 117 20.88 -6.30 -9.68
N GLU A 118 21.20 -5.09 -9.22
CA GLU A 118 22.53 -4.48 -9.41
C GLU A 118 23.63 -5.28 -8.70
N ASN A 119 23.37 -5.75 -7.47
CA ASN A 119 24.31 -6.54 -6.68
C ASN A 119 24.30 -8.03 -7.03
N GLY A 120 23.30 -8.51 -7.79
CA GLY A 120 23.17 -9.90 -8.23
C GLY A 120 22.86 -10.91 -7.12
N SER A 121 22.55 -10.46 -5.90
CA SER A 121 22.22 -11.35 -4.77
C SER A 121 21.35 -10.65 -3.74
N ILE A 122 20.36 -11.38 -3.22
CA ILE A 122 19.53 -10.96 -2.08
C ILE A 122 20.40 -10.80 -0.82
N ASP A 123 21.39 -11.68 -0.63
CA ASP A 123 22.21 -11.72 0.59
C ASP A 123 23.25 -10.58 0.63
N LEU A 124 23.42 -9.87 -0.49
CA LEU A 124 24.30 -8.71 -0.59
C LEU A 124 23.56 -7.39 -0.36
N ALA A 125 22.23 -7.43 -0.16
CA ALA A 125 21.49 -6.25 0.22
C ALA A 125 21.88 -5.79 1.62
N GLU A 126 21.95 -4.46 1.82
CA GLU A 126 22.30 -3.85 3.11
C GLU A 126 21.24 -4.11 4.20
N TRP A 127 20.02 -4.47 3.80
CA TRP A 127 18.85 -4.62 4.67
C TRP A 127 18.47 -6.09 4.91
N ASP A 128 17.78 -6.34 6.03
CA ASP A 128 17.24 -7.67 6.36
C ASP A 128 16.05 -8.02 5.43
N ILE A 129 16.38 -8.53 4.25
CA ILE A 129 15.41 -9.01 3.27
C ILE A 129 15.32 -10.52 3.39
N GLY A 130 14.17 -11.00 3.87
CA GLY A 130 13.97 -12.44 3.96
C GLY A 130 13.79 -13.08 2.58
N ARG A 131 14.25 -14.32 2.43
CA ARG A 131 14.01 -15.12 1.22
C ARG A 131 12.66 -15.83 1.33
N ILE A 132 11.87 -15.76 0.27
CA ILE A 132 10.61 -16.51 0.18
C ILE A 132 10.91 -18.01 0.17
N GLY A 133 10.46 -18.71 1.21
CA GLY A 133 10.68 -20.14 1.37
C GLY A 133 9.79 -21.00 0.47
N ASP A 134 10.25 -22.20 0.12
CA ASP A 134 9.47 -23.15 -0.70
C ASP A 134 8.26 -23.73 0.02
N SER A 135 8.25 -23.70 1.35
CA SER A 135 7.11 -24.08 2.17
C SER A 135 6.03 -23.00 2.27
N TRP A 136 6.23 -21.81 1.69
CA TRP A 136 5.30 -20.68 1.80
C TRP A 136 4.19 -20.77 0.77
N SER A 137 3.42 -21.84 0.83
CA SER A 137 2.25 -22.05 -0.03
C SER A 137 0.98 -22.07 0.80
N THR A 138 -0.11 -21.65 0.17
CA THR A 138 -1.41 -21.60 0.83
C THR A 138 -2.08 -22.98 0.76
N PRO A 139 -2.49 -23.57 1.90
CA PRO A 139 -3.18 -24.86 1.87
C PRO A 139 -4.48 -24.77 1.07
N SER A 140 -4.67 -25.67 0.10
CA SER A 140 -5.84 -25.65 -0.79
C SER A 140 -7.15 -26.01 -0.08
N ASN A 141 -7.05 -26.75 1.02
CA ASN A 141 -8.15 -27.13 1.90
C ASN A 141 -8.54 -26.04 2.91
N GLN A 142 -7.75 -24.96 3.05
CA GLN A 142 -8.10 -23.85 3.94
C GLN A 142 -9.39 -23.19 3.46
N GLN A 143 -10.30 -22.91 4.40
CA GLN A 143 -11.49 -22.13 4.09
C GLN A 143 -11.09 -20.65 3.96
N PRO A 144 -11.42 -19.96 2.86
CA PRO A 144 -11.09 -18.55 2.72
C PRO A 144 -11.87 -17.71 3.74
N ASP A 145 -11.20 -16.76 4.38
CA ASP A 145 -11.85 -15.71 5.18
C ASP A 145 -12.88 -14.94 4.34
N PRO A 146 -13.86 -14.23 4.93
CA PRO A 146 -14.72 -13.31 4.19
C PRO A 146 -13.92 -12.29 3.36
N GLU A 147 -14.49 -11.83 2.25
CA GLU A 147 -13.89 -10.71 1.52
C GLU A 147 -14.23 -9.42 2.25
N TYR A 148 -13.20 -8.76 2.78
CA TYR A 148 -13.36 -7.46 3.41
C TYR A 148 -13.20 -6.37 2.36
N VAL A 149 -14.20 -5.50 2.29
CA VAL A 149 -14.19 -4.33 1.41
C VAL A 149 -14.13 -3.12 2.31
N ILE A 150 -13.09 -2.31 2.16
CA ILE A 150 -13.09 -0.99 2.78
C ILE A 150 -14.16 -0.19 2.08
N GLU A 151 -15.12 0.33 2.85
CA GLU A 151 -16.11 1.26 2.34
C GLU A 151 -15.39 2.40 1.63
N THR A 152 -15.37 2.34 0.30
CA THR A 152 -14.89 3.45 -0.50
C THR A 152 -15.80 4.63 -0.20
N ARG A 153 -15.29 5.67 0.48
CA ARG A 153 -15.96 6.97 0.52
C ARG A 153 -16.36 7.32 -0.91
N ASN A 154 -17.68 7.39 -1.13
CA ASN A 154 -18.38 7.46 -2.42
C ASN A 154 -17.50 7.86 -3.63
N ARG A 155 -17.27 6.90 -4.53
CA ARG A 155 -16.69 7.11 -5.87
C ARG A 155 -17.69 7.81 -6.82
N GLN A 156 -18.21 8.98 -6.47
CA GLN A 156 -19.13 9.74 -7.35
C GLN A 156 -18.69 11.17 -7.66
N ARG A 157 -17.40 11.38 -7.97
CA ARG A 157 -17.00 12.39 -8.97
C ARG A 157 -15.57 12.15 -9.42
N THR A 158 -15.33 12.08 -10.73
CA THR A 158 -13.99 12.32 -11.26
C THR A 158 -13.65 13.78 -10.95
N PRO A 159 -12.65 14.08 -10.09
CA PRO A 159 -12.34 15.46 -9.76
C PRO A 159 -11.96 16.21 -11.04
N ARG A 160 -12.52 17.41 -11.24
CA ARG A 160 -12.20 18.23 -12.40
C ARG A 160 -10.72 18.63 -12.35
N ARG A 161 -10.16 19.16 -13.44
CA ARG A 161 -8.73 19.53 -13.47
C ARG A 161 -8.45 20.63 -12.43
N GLU A 162 -9.42 21.49 -12.22
CA GLU A 162 -9.51 22.60 -11.27
C GLU A 162 -9.53 22.11 -9.81
N ASP A 163 -10.27 21.04 -9.51
CA ASP A 163 -10.33 20.44 -8.16
C ASP A 163 -8.97 19.84 -7.78
N ARG A 164 -8.29 19.22 -8.75
CA ARG A 164 -6.93 18.68 -8.58
C ARG A 164 -5.90 19.78 -8.39
N ALA A 165 -6.00 20.86 -9.16
CA ALA A 165 -5.15 22.02 -9.02
C ALA A 165 -5.31 22.70 -7.67
N ALA A 166 -6.54 22.95 -7.22
CA ALA A 166 -6.82 23.53 -5.90
C ALA A 166 -6.24 22.66 -4.76
N SER A 167 -6.40 21.35 -4.87
CA SER A 167 -5.90 20.38 -3.90
C SER A 167 -4.37 20.33 -3.83
N TRP A 168 -3.72 20.40 -5.00
CA TRP A 168 -2.26 20.51 -5.08
C TRP A 168 -1.75 21.79 -4.41
N ILE A 169 -2.39 22.94 -4.66
CA ILE A 169 -2.00 24.23 -4.05
C ILE A 169 -2.14 24.20 -2.52
N GLU A 170 -3.18 23.57 -2.01
CA GLU A 170 -3.43 23.49 -0.56
C GLU A 170 -2.69 22.34 0.14
N GLY A 171 -1.97 21.50 -0.60
CA GLY A 171 -1.27 20.33 -0.07
C GLY A 171 -2.22 19.29 0.52
N ARG A 172 -3.42 19.14 -0.06
CA ARG A 172 -4.50 18.26 0.41
C ARG A 172 -5.02 17.38 -0.74
N ARG A 173 -5.82 16.35 -0.43
CA ARG A 173 -6.51 15.52 -1.43
C ARG A 173 -7.76 16.25 -1.97
N PRO A 174 -8.14 16.07 -3.26
CA PRO A 174 -9.44 16.50 -3.75
C PRO A 174 -10.57 15.94 -2.88
N PRO A 175 -11.49 16.79 -2.40
CA PRO A 175 -12.57 16.34 -1.53
C PRO A 175 -13.48 15.35 -2.27
N SER A 176 -13.97 14.35 -1.54
CA SER A 176 -14.97 13.40 -2.05
C SER A 176 -16.41 13.92 -1.95
N ASP A 177 -16.63 15.02 -1.21
CA ASP A 177 -17.96 15.49 -0.82
C ASP A 177 -18.28 16.85 -1.45
N GLU A 178 -19.57 17.16 -1.61
CA GLU A 178 -20.13 18.36 -2.26
C GLU A 178 -19.71 19.69 -1.63
N ASN A 179 -19.07 19.68 -0.45
CA ASN A 179 -18.72 20.87 0.32
C ASN A 179 -17.24 21.23 0.25
N TRP A 180 -16.62 21.23 -0.94
CA TRP A 180 -15.50 22.15 -1.11
C TRP A 180 -16.07 23.55 -0.99
N GLY A 181 -15.71 24.25 0.08
CA GLY A 181 -16.10 25.64 0.27
C GLY A 181 -15.85 26.39 -1.03
N SER A 182 -16.78 27.25 -1.43
CA SER A 182 -16.84 28.01 -2.68
C SER A 182 -15.70 29.03 -2.83
N LYS A 183 -14.48 28.67 -2.42
CA LYS A 183 -13.28 29.49 -2.62
C LYS A 183 -12.89 29.34 -4.09
N PRO A 184 -12.95 30.43 -4.87
CA PRO A 184 -12.57 30.38 -6.27
C PRO A 184 -11.10 29.95 -6.40
N LEU A 185 -10.80 29.04 -7.34
CA LEU A 185 -9.44 28.57 -7.65
C LEU A 185 -8.47 29.74 -7.82
N GLU A 186 -8.96 30.85 -8.37
CA GLU A 186 -8.29 32.11 -8.56
C GLU A 186 -7.64 32.65 -7.27
N SER A 187 -8.34 32.53 -6.14
CA SER A 187 -7.82 32.96 -4.84
C SER A 187 -6.73 32.05 -4.27
N LEU A 188 -6.68 30.79 -4.72
CA LEU A 188 -5.63 29.86 -4.33
C LEU A 188 -4.40 30.04 -5.21
N VAL A 189 -4.62 30.20 -6.52
CA VAL A 189 -3.57 30.43 -7.50
C VAL A 189 -2.79 31.70 -7.18
N SER A 190 -3.45 32.78 -6.76
CA SER A 190 -2.79 34.04 -6.38
C SER A 190 -1.83 33.93 -5.17
N ARG A 191 -1.81 32.80 -4.45
CA ARG A 191 -0.89 32.54 -3.34
C ARG A 191 0.43 31.90 -3.80
N LEU A 192 0.50 31.41 -5.04
CA LEU A 192 1.69 30.78 -5.59
C LEU A 192 2.76 31.82 -5.92
N GLN A 193 4.02 31.50 -5.72
CA GLN A 193 5.12 32.44 -5.99
C GLN A 193 5.49 32.53 -7.48
N SER A 194 5.02 31.62 -8.33
CA SER A 194 5.42 31.53 -9.73
C SER A 194 4.35 32.07 -10.67
N ASP A 195 4.61 33.21 -11.29
CA ASP A 195 3.71 33.84 -12.27
C ASP A 195 3.42 32.94 -13.47
N THR A 196 4.40 32.13 -13.89
CA THR A 196 4.23 31.16 -14.99
C THR A 196 3.22 30.08 -14.63
N VAL A 197 3.30 29.56 -13.40
CA VAL A 197 2.36 28.54 -12.91
C VAL A 197 0.98 29.18 -12.69
N GLN A 198 0.92 30.39 -12.17
CA GLN A 198 -0.35 31.11 -12.03
C GLN A 198 -1.06 31.28 -13.38
N LYS A 199 -0.32 31.73 -14.40
CA LYS A 199 -0.85 31.93 -15.75
C LYS A 199 -1.39 30.64 -16.35
N TYR A 200 -0.61 29.56 -16.28
CA TYR A 200 -1.04 28.24 -16.75
C TYR A 200 -2.34 27.79 -16.07
N LEU A 201 -2.43 27.93 -14.75
CA LEU A 201 -3.59 27.47 -13.99
C LEU A 201 -4.85 28.33 -14.19
N LEU A 202 -4.73 29.57 -14.67
CA LEU A 202 -5.86 30.47 -14.93
C LEU A 202 -6.30 30.49 -16.40
N GLU A 203 -5.37 30.26 -17.33
CA GLU A 203 -5.63 30.41 -18.77
C GLU A 203 -5.73 29.06 -19.52
N GLU A 204 -5.08 28.00 -19.03
CA GLU A 204 -4.94 26.72 -19.76
C GLU A 204 -5.58 25.51 -19.07
N LEU A 205 -6.04 25.64 -17.83
CA LEU A 205 -6.77 24.59 -17.10
C LEU A 205 -8.23 24.47 -17.55
#